data_AF-A5ZQ15-F1
#
_entry.id   AF-A5ZQ15-F1
#
_cell.length_a   1.000
_cell.length_b   1.000
_cell.length_c   1.000
_cell.angle_alpha   90.00
_cell.angle_beta   90.00
_cell.angle_gamma   90.00
#
_symmetry.space_group_name_H-M   'P 1'
#
loop_
_entity.id
_entity.type
_entity.pdbx_description
1 polymer ?
#
loop_
_entity_poly.entity_id
_entity_poly.type
_entity_poly.pdbx_seq_one_letter_code
_entity_poly.pdbx_strand_id
1 'polypeptide(L)'
;MKQQNITVLRKILYAVESGGQVYGRQNYSAFAGVGANTPNEKAITIGAGQWYAGEARLLLQNIQKKYPKDFSKLDTAGIAADLKKSWDRYGVSSASAKGKCIIAIISSAVGIKCQDELMETQIKEYAVSLGKMYGAMPDAAMMECINIYHQGGASALKRILAKTAKPYTAKGIYAALNTDPADPKPNQVGDYTTRQKKVYEFITKYADGGTEQKGGTTVAVRMSNCGHDENGRYAGGKAGDQTGTEWYLRSWYAYPTGGWNYILRWKDESLGNLFADLAIEAALNDMIGYDQGTAGNSTDRYTFRQQMKAVGYRPSKIAKPCECDCSEETIVLIQAVGHLKGIKELQECNATYTGNMMDYFNSAKGKKYFTVLQGRYLKDSSLAKRGDINLNTGHHVNVTVDNGSNTGKGSTTNTTTTTTGGSGYMFSVGNVQNGSKGNDVKLLQRLLKSNGFKGKDGKNLTIDGECGTNTVYAIKTYQTKKGLSVDGCAGPATWKSILLR
;
A
#
# COMPACT_ATOMS: atom_id res chain seq x y z
N MET A 1 -13.94 -16.32 3.26
CA MET A 1 -12.88 -15.30 3.38
C MET A 1 -13.46 -13.90 3.42
N LYS A 2 -13.01 -13.11 4.38
CA LYS A 2 -13.32 -11.68 4.51
C LYS A 2 -12.65 -10.90 3.36
N GLN A 3 -13.30 -9.82 2.88
CA GLN A 3 -12.74 -9.00 1.78
C GLN A 3 -11.36 -8.41 2.12
N GLN A 4 -11.10 -8.07 3.39
CA GLN A 4 -9.79 -7.62 3.84
C GLN A 4 -8.70 -8.67 3.60
N ASN A 5 -8.99 -9.94 3.91
CA ASN A 5 -8.03 -11.04 3.77
C ASN A 5 -7.78 -11.40 2.30
N ILE A 6 -8.77 -11.15 1.44
CA ILE A 6 -8.59 -11.24 -0.02
C ILE A 6 -7.59 -10.17 -0.50
N THR A 7 -7.73 -8.93 -0.06
CA THR A 7 -6.79 -7.85 -0.40
C THR A 7 -5.39 -8.11 0.16
N VAL A 8 -5.29 -8.61 1.41
CA VAL A 8 -4.02 -9.00 2.02
C VAL A 8 -3.38 -10.12 1.21
N LEU A 9 -4.12 -11.17 0.88
CA LEU A 9 -3.58 -12.29 0.12
C LEU A 9 -3.10 -11.86 -1.26
N ARG A 10 -3.82 -10.98 -1.97
CA ARG A 10 -3.34 -10.42 -3.25
C ARG A 10 -1.96 -9.75 -3.10
N LYS A 11 -1.77 -8.93 -2.06
CA LYS A 11 -0.48 -8.27 -1.79
C LYS A 11 0.62 -9.26 -1.45
N ILE A 12 0.28 -10.33 -0.73
CA ILE A 12 1.22 -11.42 -0.40
C ILE A 12 1.64 -12.13 -1.68
N LEU A 13 0.68 -12.56 -2.52
CA LEU A 13 0.94 -13.25 -3.77
C LEU A 13 1.81 -12.38 -4.68
N TYR A 14 1.47 -11.11 -4.90
CA TYR A 14 2.32 -10.25 -5.73
C TYR A 14 3.73 -10.05 -5.15
N ALA A 15 3.85 -9.92 -3.84
CA ALA A 15 5.15 -9.79 -3.19
C ALA A 15 6.05 -10.99 -3.49
N VAL A 16 5.51 -12.21 -3.38
CA VAL A 16 6.29 -13.44 -3.56
C VAL A 16 6.44 -13.86 -5.02
N GLU A 17 5.53 -13.46 -5.91
CA GLU A 17 5.58 -13.78 -7.34
C GLU A 17 6.46 -12.81 -8.14
N SER A 18 6.40 -11.50 -7.83
CA SER A 18 7.06 -10.48 -8.67
C SER A 18 7.66 -9.31 -7.88
N GLY A 19 7.32 -9.20 -6.59
CA GLY A 19 7.71 -8.10 -5.71
C GLY A 19 8.99 -8.32 -4.91
N GLY A 20 9.72 -9.42 -5.14
CA GLY A 20 10.97 -9.71 -4.44
C GLY A 20 10.80 -10.03 -2.95
N GLN A 21 9.66 -10.63 -2.58
CA GLN A 21 9.30 -11.04 -1.21
C GLN A 21 9.17 -9.87 -0.21
N VAL A 22 8.79 -8.68 -0.69
CA VAL A 22 8.50 -7.49 0.15
C VAL A 22 6.99 -7.23 0.14
N TYR A 23 6.34 -7.27 1.30
CA TYR A 23 4.89 -7.11 1.40
C TYR A 23 4.39 -5.81 0.75
N GLY A 24 3.40 -5.91 -0.13
CA GLY A 24 2.80 -4.77 -0.84
C GLY A 24 3.65 -4.22 -2.00
N ARG A 25 4.85 -4.77 -2.24
CA ARG A 25 5.59 -4.52 -3.47
C ARG A 25 5.04 -5.42 -4.57
N GLN A 26 4.79 -4.85 -5.74
CA GLN A 26 4.30 -5.58 -6.91
C GLN A 26 4.92 -5.04 -8.19
N ASN A 27 5.18 -5.92 -9.16
CA ASN A 27 5.71 -5.54 -10.47
C ASN A 27 4.65 -5.79 -11.55
N TYR A 28 3.81 -4.78 -11.81
CA TYR A 28 2.73 -4.87 -12.80
C TYR A 28 3.23 -5.01 -14.25
N SER A 29 4.49 -4.67 -14.52
CA SER A 29 5.14 -4.85 -15.82
C SER A 29 5.94 -6.16 -15.92
N ALA A 30 5.80 -7.07 -14.94
CA ALA A 30 6.54 -8.33 -14.95
C ALA A 30 6.22 -9.13 -16.22
N PHE A 31 7.26 -9.67 -16.84
CA PHE A 31 7.19 -10.45 -18.07
C PHE A 31 8.32 -11.47 -18.08
N ALA A 32 7.94 -12.73 -18.24
CA ALA A 32 8.84 -13.86 -18.41
C ALA A 32 8.57 -14.50 -19.78
N GLY A 33 9.64 -14.63 -20.58
CA GLY A 33 9.58 -15.33 -21.86
C GLY A 33 9.45 -16.84 -21.67
N VAL A 34 9.25 -17.57 -22.77
CA VAL A 34 9.17 -19.04 -22.75
C VAL A 34 10.42 -19.62 -22.09
N GLY A 35 10.22 -20.50 -21.10
CA GLY A 35 11.31 -21.18 -20.42
C GLY A 35 12.03 -20.36 -19.35
N ALA A 36 11.64 -19.10 -19.11
CA ALA A 36 12.38 -18.19 -18.25
C ALA A 36 12.26 -18.52 -16.76
N ASN A 37 11.10 -18.99 -16.28
CA ASN A 37 10.95 -19.43 -14.89
C ASN A 37 11.31 -20.91 -14.74
N THR A 38 10.96 -21.73 -15.74
CA THR A 38 11.38 -23.14 -15.81
C THR A 38 11.43 -23.61 -17.26
N PRO A 39 12.37 -24.49 -17.67
CA PRO A 39 12.45 -25.03 -19.03
C PRO A 39 11.16 -25.73 -19.53
N ASN A 40 10.28 -26.09 -18.60
CA ASN A 40 8.99 -26.72 -18.88
C ASN A 40 7.91 -25.73 -19.37
N GLU A 41 8.06 -24.43 -19.10
CA GLU A 41 7.14 -23.41 -19.62
C GLU A 41 7.25 -23.33 -21.14
N LYS A 42 6.12 -23.47 -21.84
CA LYS A 42 6.01 -23.41 -23.31
C LYS A 42 5.35 -22.13 -23.82
N ALA A 43 4.89 -21.27 -22.92
CA ALA A 43 4.28 -19.98 -23.20
C ALA A 43 4.89 -18.89 -22.30
N ILE A 44 4.49 -17.64 -22.53
CA ILE A 44 4.86 -16.51 -21.68
C ILE A 44 4.12 -16.49 -20.34
N THR A 45 4.74 -15.85 -19.36
CA THR A 45 4.16 -15.54 -18.04
C THR A 45 4.19 -14.02 -17.83
N ILE A 46 3.07 -13.40 -17.43
CA ILE A 46 2.96 -11.93 -17.37
C ILE A 46 2.29 -11.43 -16.10
N GLY A 47 2.55 -10.17 -15.76
CA GLY A 47 1.87 -9.43 -14.70
C GLY A 47 2.36 -9.75 -13.29
N ALA A 48 1.88 -8.96 -12.33
CA ALA A 48 2.27 -9.03 -10.93
C ALA A 48 1.93 -10.38 -10.28
N GLY A 49 0.88 -11.05 -10.76
CA GLY A 49 0.46 -12.39 -10.33
C GLY A 49 1.13 -13.55 -11.05
N GLN A 50 2.03 -13.28 -12.01
CA GLN A 50 2.70 -14.28 -12.83
C GLN A 50 1.71 -15.25 -13.53
N TRP A 51 0.75 -14.69 -14.26
CA TRP A 51 -0.23 -15.49 -15.01
C TRP A 51 0.43 -16.14 -16.23
N TYR A 52 0.35 -17.46 -16.33
CA TYR A 52 0.95 -18.28 -17.39
C TYR A 52 -0.07 -18.65 -18.48
N ALA A 53 0.36 -18.65 -19.75
CA ALA A 53 -0.39 -19.18 -20.89
C ALA A 53 -1.85 -18.68 -20.99
N GLY A 54 -2.83 -19.57 -20.78
CA GLY A 54 -4.26 -19.22 -20.84
C GLY A 54 -4.67 -18.14 -19.83
N GLU A 55 -4.04 -18.08 -18.66
CA GLU A 55 -4.30 -17.04 -17.67
C GLU A 55 -3.73 -15.68 -18.09
N ALA A 56 -2.56 -15.68 -18.76
CA ALA A 56 -2.00 -14.47 -19.37
C ALA A 56 -2.95 -13.90 -20.44
N ARG A 57 -3.53 -14.79 -21.25
CA ARG A 57 -4.56 -14.45 -22.24
C ARG A 57 -5.80 -13.88 -21.57
N LEU A 58 -6.29 -14.52 -20.49
CA LEU A 58 -7.46 -14.07 -19.74
C LEU A 58 -7.28 -12.65 -19.20
N LEU A 59 -6.10 -12.33 -18.65
CA LEU A 59 -5.79 -10.96 -18.21
C LEU A 59 -5.94 -9.95 -19.35
N LEU A 60 -5.31 -10.21 -20.49
CA LEU A 60 -5.37 -9.31 -21.64
C LEU A 60 -6.78 -9.21 -22.24
N GLN A 61 -7.55 -10.31 -22.26
CA GLN A 61 -8.95 -10.32 -22.65
C GLN A 61 -9.81 -9.49 -21.68
N ASN A 62 -9.56 -9.55 -20.37
CA ASN A 62 -10.25 -8.74 -19.39
C ASN A 62 -9.97 -7.24 -19.62
N ILE A 63 -8.71 -6.88 -19.92
CA ILE A 63 -8.35 -5.50 -20.27
C ILE A 63 -9.04 -5.09 -21.57
N GLN A 64 -9.00 -5.92 -22.62
CA GLN A 64 -9.64 -5.64 -23.90
C GLN A 64 -11.16 -5.46 -23.77
N LYS A 65 -11.82 -6.35 -23.01
CA LYS A 65 -13.27 -6.35 -22.85
C LYS A 65 -13.75 -5.17 -22.00
N LYS A 66 -13.04 -4.87 -20.91
CA LYS A 66 -13.44 -3.81 -19.96
C LYS A 66 -13.02 -2.42 -20.44
N TYR A 67 -11.92 -2.32 -21.18
CA TYR A 67 -11.32 -1.07 -21.64
C TYR A 67 -10.92 -1.13 -23.13
N PRO A 68 -11.87 -1.37 -24.06
CA PRO A 68 -11.56 -1.63 -25.47
C PRO A 68 -10.88 -0.45 -26.18
N LYS A 69 -11.21 0.79 -25.80
CA LYS A 69 -10.59 1.99 -26.37
C LYS A 69 -9.14 2.15 -25.92
N ASP A 70 -8.87 1.94 -24.64
CA ASP A 70 -7.51 2.02 -24.09
C ASP A 70 -6.66 0.87 -24.63
N PHE A 71 -7.21 -0.35 -24.67
CA PHE A 71 -6.54 -1.50 -25.27
C PHE A 71 -6.17 -1.23 -26.73
N SER A 72 -7.11 -0.75 -27.55
CA SER A 72 -6.84 -0.47 -28.98
C SER A 72 -5.78 0.63 -29.19
N LYS A 73 -5.67 1.61 -28.28
CA LYS A 73 -4.61 2.63 -28.35
C LYS A 73 -3.24 2.08 -27.97
N LEU A 74 -3.20 1.15 -27.02
CA LEU A 74 -1.98 0.54 -26.52
C LEU A 74 -1.51 -0.62 -27.42
N ASP A 75 -2.44 -1.24 -28.16
CA ASP A 75 -2.16 -2.35 -29.07
C ASP A 75 -1.46 -1.88 -30.35
N THR A 76 -0.14 -1.71 -30.24
CA THR A 76 0.76 -1.30 -31.32
C THR A 76 1.33 -2.48 -32.11
N ALA A 77 1.03 -3.71 -31.71
CA ALA A 77 1.65 -4.93 -32.27
C ALA A 77 0.65 -6.05 -32.64
N GLY A 78 -0.65 -5.75 -32.65
CA GLY A 78 -1.71 -6.69 -33.06
C GLY A 78 -2.05 -7.76 -32.02
N ILE A 79 -1.88 -7.46 -30.73
CA ILE A 79 -2.20 -8.35 -29.61
C ILE A 79 -3.69 -8.72 -29.62
N ALA A 80 -4.59 -7.82 -30.00
CA ALA A 80 -6.02 -8.09 -30.13
C ALA A 80 -6.33 -9.27 -31.07
N ALA A 81 -5.55 -9.41 -32.16
CA ALA A 81 -5.68 -10.52 -33.08
C ALA A 81 -5.14 -11.82 -32.48
N ASP A 82 -4.04 -11.74 -31.72
CA ASP A 82 -3.44 -12.89 -31.05
C ASP A 82 -4.29 -13.43 -29.89
N LEU A 83 -5.14 -12.61 -29.26
CA LEU A 83 -6.11 -13.06 -28.24
C LEU A 83 -7.18 -14.02 -28.77
N LYS A 84 -7.31 -14.16 -30.10
CA LYS A 84 -8.19 -15.15 -30.74
C LYS A 84 -7.53 -16.52 -30.94
N LYS A 85 -6.22 -16.61 -30.76
CA LYS A 85 -5.41 -17.83 -30.97
C LYS A 85 -5.29 -18.64 -29.66
N SER A 86 -4.77 -19.86 -29.75
CA SER A 86 -4.34 -20.61 -28.56
C SER A 86 -3.13 -19.92 -27.92
N TRP A 87 -3.13 -19.89 -26.58
CA TRP A 87 -2.03 -19.35 -25.77
C TRP A 87 -1.20 -20.42 -25.07
N ASP A 88 -1.50 -21.70 -25.31
CA ASP A 88 -0.85 -22.84 -24.64
C ASP A 88 0.65 -22.91 -24.95
N ARG A 89 1.05 -22.37 -26.12
CA ARG A 89 2.44 -22.27 -26.58
C ARG A 89 2.80 -20.88 -27.09
N TYR A 90 2.06 -19.85 -26.65
CA TYR A 90 2.26 -18.50 -27.15
C TYR A 90 3.55 -17.92 -26.57
N GLY A 91 4.58 -17.88 -27.41
CA GLY A 91 5.93 -17.46 -27.05
C GLY A 91 6.34 -16.19 -27.79
N VAL A 92 6.65 -15.14 -27.02
CA VAL A 92 7.28 -13.91 -27.53
C VAL A 92 8.35 -13.44 -26.54
N SER A 93 9.40 -12.79 -27.03
CA SER A 93 10.43 -12.21 -26.16
C SER A 93 10.01 -10.83 -25.66
N SER A 94 10.46 -10.43 -24.46
CA SER A 94 10.22 -9.10 -23.89
C SER A 94 10.76 -7.97 -24.77
N ALA A 95 11.83 -8.22 -25.54
CA ALA A 95 12.44 -7.25 -26.45
C ALA A 95 11.66 -7.07 -27.77
N SER A 96 10.84 -8.06 -28.17
CA SER A 96 10.05 -8.01 -29.40
C SER A 96 8.97 -6.92 -29.34
N ALA A 97 8.49 -6.48 -30.51
CA ALA A 97 7.39 -5.52 -30.59
C ALA A 97 6.14 -5.99 -29.81
N LYS A 98 5.81 -7.28 -29.92
CA LYS A 98 4.69 -7.89 -29.18
C LYS A 98 4.94 -7.94 -27.68
N GLY A 99 6.14 -8.31 -27.23
CA GLY A 99 6.49 -8.31 -25.81
C GLY A 99 6.40 -6.92 -25.19
N LYS A 100 6.99 -5.91 -25.84
CA LYS A 100 6.89 -4.50 -25.42
C LYS A 100 5.44 -4.01 -25.38
N CYS A 101 4.63 -4.37 -26.39
CA CYS A 101 3.22 -4.03 -26.44
C CYS A 101 2.43 -4.67 -25.28
N ILE A 102 2.66 -5.95 -24.99
CA ILE A 102 2.02 -6.64 -23.86
C ILE A 102 2.40 -5.95 -22.54
N ILE A 103 3.69 -5.66 -22.32
CA ILE A 103 4.18 -4.96 -21.13
C ILE A 103 3.47 -3.61 -20.98
N ALA A 104 3.40 -2.82 -22.05
CA ALA A 104 2.72 -1.51 -22.04
C ALA A 104 1.23 -1.62 -21.72
N ILE A 105 0.54 -2.65 -22.23
CA ILE A 105 -0.87 -2.91 -21.93
C ILE A 105 -1.06 -3.23 -20.45
N ILE A 106 -0.31 -4.21 -19.92
CA ILE A 106 -0.50 -4.68 -18.55
C ILE A 106 -0.04 -3.66 -17.51
N SER A 107 0.98 -2.86 -17.80
CA SER A 107 1.49 -1.81 -16.90
C SER A 107 0.73 -0.48 -17.00
N SER A 108 -0.25 -0.38 -17.91
CA SER A 108 -1.10 0.81 -18.02
C SER A 108 -2.04 0.95 -16.81
N ALA A 109 -2.61 2.14 -16.61
CA ALA A 109 -3.56 2.38 -15.52
C ALA A 109 -4.78 1.43 -15.55
N VAL A 110 -5.22 1.02 -16.74
CA VAL A 110 -6.31 0.04 -16.91
C VAL A 110 -5.82 -1.41 -16.72
N GLY A 111 -4.60 -1.71 -17.19
CA GLY A 111 -3.95 -3.00 -16.98
C GLY A 111 -3.74 -3.32 -15.51
N ILE A 112 -3.24 -2.36 -14.73
CA ILE A 112 -3.06 -2.48 -13.27
C ILE A 112 -4.37 -2.83 -12.57
N LYS A 113 -5.47 -2.14 -12.90
CA LYS A 113 -6.80 -2.43 -12.33
C LYS A 113 -7.27 -3.84 -12.65
N CYS A 114 -7.13 -4.28 -13.90
CA CYS A 114 -7.51 -5.61 -14.32
C CYS A 114 -6.67 -6.71 -13.67
N GLN A 115 -5.38 -6.47 -13.42
CA GLN A 115 -4.53 -7.39 -12.67
C GLN A 115 -5.07 -7.60 -11.25
N ASP A 116 -5.33 -6.50 -10.52
CA ASP A 116 -5.85 -6.54 -9.16
C ASP A 116 -7.21 -7.25 -9.08
N GLU A 117 -8.13 -6.89 -9.97
CA GLU A 117 -9.46 -7.50 -10.03
C GLU A 117 -9.40 -8.99 -10.39
N LEU A 118 -8.53 -9.38 -11.32
CA LEU A 118 -8.36 -10.79 -11.70
C LEU A 118 -7.86 -11.61 -10.52
N MET A 119 -6.81 -11.15 -9.83
CA MET A 119 -6.26 -11.84 -8.66
C MET A 119 -7.29 -11.97 -7.53
N GLU A 120 -8.03 -10.90 -7.22
CA GLU A 120 -9.07 -10.97 -6.19
C GLU A 120 -10.24 -11.87 -6.57
N THR A 121 -10.58 -11.97 -7.86
CA THR A 121 -11.60 -12.89 -8.38
C THR A 121 -11.13 -14.33 -8.23
N GLN A 122 -9.90 -14.65 -8.66
CA GLN A 122 -9.31 -15.99 -8.52
C GLN A 122 -9.23 -16.42 -7.05
N ILE A 123 -8.79 -15.53 -6.15
CA ILE A 123 -8.78 -15.81 -4.70
C ILE A 123 -10.18 -16.17 -4.20
N LYS A 124 -11.22 -15.43 -4.60
CA LYS A 124 -12.62 -15.72 -4.20
C LYS A 124 -13.08 -17.08 -4.72
N GLU A 125 -12.80 -17.37 -5.98
CA GLU A 125 -13.18 -18.64 -6.62
C GLU A 125 -12.46 -19.83 -5.99
N TYR A 126 -11.16 -19.70 -5.73
CA TYR A 126 -10.38 -20.70 -5.02
C TYR A 126 -10.90 -20.92 -3.60
N ALA A 127 -11.17 -19.85 -2.83
CA ALA A 127 -11.72 -19.99 -1.49
C ALA A 127 -13.04 -20.76 -1.46
N VAL A 128 -13.94 -20.51 -2.42
CA VAL A 128 -15.21 -21.23 -2.57
C VAL A 128 -14.98 -22.70 -2.96
N SER A 129 -14.13 -22.94 -3.96
CA SER A 129 -13.82 -24.30 -4.45
C SER A 129 -13.17 -25.16 -3.37
N LEU A 130 -12.15 -24.63 -2.69
CA LEU A 130 -11.42 -25.32 -1.64
C LEU A 130 -12.27 -25.54 -0.40
N GLY A 131 -13.13 -24.59 -0.03
CA GLY A 131 -14.09 -24.75 1.06
C GLY A 131 -15.07 -25.90 0.82
N LYS A 132 -15.50 -26.13 -0.43
CA LYS A 132 -16.32 -27.29 -0.81
C LYS A 132 -15.54 -28.61 -0.74
N MET A 133 -14.28 -28.60 -1.17
CA MET A 133 -13.46 -29.81 -1.29
C MET A 133 -12.86 -30.29 0.04
N TYR A 134 -12.42 -29.37 0.89
CA TYR A 134 -11.65 -29.67 2.10
C TYR A 134 -12.36 -29.25 3.40
N GLY A 135 -13.53 -28.64 3.29
CA GLY A 135 -14.33 -28.14 4.41
C GLY A 135 -13.98 -26.71 4.82
N ALA A 136 -14.76 -26.18 5.76
CA ALA A 136 -14.53 -24.85 6.32
C ALA A 136 -13.21 -24.81 7.12
N MET A 137 -12.46 -23.73 6.97
CA MET A 137 -11.22 -23.47 7.71
C MET A 137 -11.05 -21.96 7.96
N PRO A 138 -10.24 -21.54 8.95
CA PRO A 138 -9.92 -20.14 9.19
C PRO A 138 -9.35 -19.47 7.94
N ASP A 139 -9.56 -18.16 7.79
CA ASP A 139 -9.07 -17.41 6.62
C ASP A 139 -7.55 -17.53 6.44
N ALA A 140 -6.77 -17.49 7.54
CA ALA A 140 -5.33 -17.71 7.49
C ALA A 140 -4.94 -19.08 6.92
N ALA A 141 -5.67 -20.14 7.28
CA ALA A 141 -5.46 -21.48 6.71
C ALA A 141 -5.87 -21.54 5.24
N MET A 142 -6.99 -20.89 4.88
CA MET A 142 -7.43 -20.78 3.49
C MET A 142 -6.42 -20.03 2.62
N MET A 143 -5.78 -18.99 3.15
CA MET A 143 -4.74 -18.22 2.46
C MET A 143 -3.51 -19.08 2.14
N GLU A 144 -3.07 -19.94 3.07
CA GLU A 144 -2.01 -20.91 2.80
C GLU A 144 -2.42 -21.91 1.72
N CYS A 145 -3.66 -22.44 1.78
CA CYS A 145 -4.18 -23.34 0.76
C CYS A 145 -4.21 -22.68 -0.63
N ILE A 146 -4.65 -21.42 -0.72
CA ILE A 146 -4.69 -20.67 -1.97
C ILE A 146 -3.28 -20.39 -2.49
N ASN A 147 -2.33 -20.04 -1.60
CA ASN A 147 -0.93 -19.87 -1.97
C ASN A 147 -0.35 -21.15 -2.63
N ILE A 148 -0.57 -22.31 -2.02
CA ILE A 148 -0.12 -23.60 -2.57
C ILE A 148 -0.81 -23.91 -3.89
N TYR A 149 -2.12 -23.67 -3.97
CA TYR A 149 -2.90 -23.90 -5.18
C TYR A 149 -2.45 -23.00 -6.33
N HIS A 150 -2.19 -21.72 -6.05
CA HIS A 150 -1.70 -20.75 -7.03
C HIS A 150 -0.34 -21.16 -7.60
N GLN A 151 0.58 -21.62 -6.74
CA GLN A 151 1.93 -21.99 -7.16
C GLN A 151 2.04 -23.38 -7.80
N GLY A 152 1.35 -24.39 -7.24
CA GLY A 152 1.54 -25.81 -7.61
C GLY A 152 0.27 -26.55 -8.01
N GLY A 153 -0.87 -25.87 -8.04
CA GLY A 153 -2.16 -26.43 -8.43
C GLY A 153 -2.75 -27.43 -7.42
N ALA A 154 -3.82 -28.11 -7.86
CA ALA A 154 -4.61 -29.02 -7.03
C ALA A 154 -3.79 -30.21 -6.49
N SER A 155 -2.88 -30.76 -7.29
CA SER A 155 -2.06 -31.93 -6.91
C SER A 155 -1.10 -31.61 -5.78
N ALA A 156 -0.45 -30.44 -5.82
CA ALA A 156 0.42 -29.98 -4.74
C ALA A 156 -0.37 -29.75 -3.46
N LEU A 157 -1.51 -29.04 -3.53
CA LEU A 157 -2.35 -28.80 -2.37
C LEU A 157 -2.85 -30.11 -1.73
N LYS A 158 -3.31 -31.07 -2.55
CA LYS A 158 -3.76 -32.38 -2.07
C LYS A 158 -2.66 -33.11 -1.31
N ARG A 159 -1.41 -33.09 -1.80
CA ARG A 159 -0.27 -33.70 -1.12
C ARG A 159 0.00 -33.03 0.24
N ILE A 160 0.03 -31.71 0.31
CA ILE A 160 0.31 -30.98 1.55
C ILE A 160 -0.79 -31.23 2.58
N LEU A 161 -2.06 -31.16 2.18
CA LEU A 161 -3.18 -31.39 3.10
C LEU A 161 -3.27 -32.84 3.58
N ALA A 162 -2.75 -33.81 2.82
CA ALA A 162 -2.64 -35.21 3.27
C ALA A 162 -1.63 -35.39 4.41
N LYS A 163 -0.60 -34.53 4.48
CA LYS A 163 0.40 -34.50 5.56
C LYS A 163 -0.01 -33.58 6.74
N THR A 164 -1.08 -32.82 6.61
CA THR A 164 -1.51 -31.83 7.61
C THR A 164 -2.61 -32.39 8.52
N ALA A 165 -2.38 -32.37 9.84
CA ALA A 165 -3.42 -32.74 10.81
C ALA A 165 -4.60 -31.75 10.80
N LYS A 166 -5.82 -32.28 11.02
CA LYS A 166 -7.03 -31.47 11.21
C LYS A 166 -7.20 -31.07 12.69
N PRO A 167 -7.79 -29.90 13.00
CA PRO A 167 -8.28 -28.87 12.07
C PRO A 167 -7.14 -28.15 11.36
N TYR A 168 -7.36 -27.79 10.09
CA TYR A 168 -6.34 -27.10 9.30
C TYR A 168 -6.05 -25.71 9.87
N THR A 169 -4.77 -25.43 10.09
CA THR A 169 -4.26 -24.12 10.54
C THR A 169 -3.14 -23.67 9.61
N ALA A 170 -2.91 -22.36 9.50
CA ALA A 170 -1.80 -21.83 8.70
C ALA A 170 -0.45 -22.43 9.15
N LYS A 171 -0.22 -22.51 10.48
CA LYS A 171 0.98 -23.14 11.07
C LYS A 171 1.11 -24.61 10.69
N GLY A 172 0.02 -25.38 10.73
CA GLY A 172 0.03 -26.79 10.38
C GLY A 172 0.34 -27.02 8.89
N ILE A 173 -0.26 -26.22 8.01
CA ILE A 173 -0.03 -26.29 6.57
C ILE A 173 1.42 -25.90 6.24
N TYR A 174 1.93 -24.83 6.85
CA TYR A 174 3.32 -24.41 6.70
C TYR A 174 4.31 -25.46 7.22
N ALA A 175 4.02 -26.10 8.35
CA ALA A 175 4.84 -27.19 8.86
C ALA A 175 4.89 -28.38 7.88
N ALA A 176 3.78 -28.72 7.24
CA ALA A 176 3.74 -29.76 6.21
C ALA A 176 4.53 -29.38 4.95
N LEU A 177 4.49 -28.10 4.52
CA LEU A 177 5.32 -27.59 3.42
C LEU A 177 6.81 -27.78 3.68
N ASN A 178 7.27 -27.54 4.92
CA ASN A 178 8.69 -27.70 5.29
C ASN A 178 9.19 -29.15 5.26
N THR A 179 8.32 -30.14 5.02
CA THR A 179 8.71 -31.54 4.83
C THR A 179 9.06 -31.88 3.38
N ASP A 180 8.63 -31.07 2.41
CA ASP A 180 8.85 -31.35 0.98
C ASP A 180 10.34 -31.37 0.57
N PRO A 181 11.26 -30.55 1.13
CA PRO A 181 12.69 -30.64 0.78
C PRO A 181 13.36 -31.99 1.09
N ALA A 182 12.74 -32.83 1.92
CA ALA A 182 13.19 -34.19 2.20
C ALA A 182 12.63 -35.23 1.20
N ASP A 183 11.71 -34.84 0.31
CA ASP A 183 11.15 -35.68 -0.74
C ASP A 183 12.15 -35.78 -1.91
N PRO A 184 12.46 -36.98 -2.42
CA PRO A 184 13.39 -37.14 -3.55
C PRO A 184 12.89 -36.53 -4.87
N LYS A 185 11.61 -36.12 -4.96
CA LYS A 185 11.05 -35.51 -6.17
C LYS A 185 11.32 -33.99 -6.19
N PRO A 186 12.14 -33.48 -7.12
CA PRO A 186 12.49 -32.05 -7.16
C PRO A 186 11.30 -31.17 -7.58
N ASN A 187 11.39 -29.88 -7.23
CA ASN A 187 10.46 -28.80 -7.60
C ASN A 187 9.08 -28.91 -6.94
N GLN A 188 9.02 -29.38 -5.70
CA GLN A 188 7.82 -29.27 -4.89
C GLN A 188 7.59 -27.83 -4.42
N VAL A 189 6.33 -27.49 -4.15
CA VAL A 189 5.96 -26.15 -3.64
C VAL A 189 6.72 -25.80 -2.37
N GLY A 190 6.98 -26.78 -1.48
CA GLY A 190 7.77 -26.59 -0.27
C GLY A 190 9.28 -26.44 -0.48
N ASP A 191 9.82 -26.79 -1.65
CA ASP A 191 11.26 -26.58 -1.97
C ASP A 191 11.60 -25.09 -2.04
N TYR A 192 10.60 -24.24 -2.29
CA TYR A 192 10.71 -22.78 -2.27
C TYR A 192 10.66 -22.24 -0.83
N THR A 193 11.58 -22.72 0.02
CA THR A 193 11.57 -22.52 1.48
C THR A 193 11.52 -21.04 1.89
N THR A 194 12.29 -20.17 1.23
CA THR A 194 12.26 -18.72 1.53
C THR A 194 10.91 -18.11 1.19
N ARG A 195 10.31 -18.53 0.06
CA ARG A 195 9.01 -18.06 -0.42
C ARG A 195 7.91 -18.45 0.57
N GLN A 196 7.86 -19.73 0.94
CA GLN A 196 6.83 -20.23 1.87
C GLN A 196 6.97 -19.61 3.26
N LYS A 197 8.20 -19.43 3.75
CA LYS A 197 8.45 -18.72 5.01
C LYS A 197 7.87 -17.32 4.96
N LYS A 198 8.10 -16.57 3.87
CA LYS A 198 7.60 -15.20 3.70
C LYS A 198 6.08 -15.13 3.60
N VAL A 199 5.44 -16.06 2.89
CA VAL A 199 3.98 -16.16 2.86
C VAL A 199 3.44 -16.37 4.26
N TYR A 200 3.97 -17.34 5.01
CA TYR A 200 3.53 -17.65 6.36
C TYR A 200 3.72 -16.48 7.33
N GLU A 201 4.87 -15.79 7.27
CA GLU A 201 5.13 -14.56 8.03
C GLU A 201 4.08 -13.48 7.72
N PHE A 202 3.77 -13.25 6.44
CA PHE A 202 2.78 -12.25 6.06
C PHE A 202 1.35 -12.65 6.43
N ILE A 203 0.97 -13.92 6.29
CA ILE A 203 -0.35 -14.41 6.71
C ILE A 203 -0.49 -14.23 8.22
N THR A 204 0.47 -14.70 9.00
CA THR A 204 0.46 -14.58 10.46
C THR A 204 0.35 -13.11 10.91
N LYS A 205 0.96 -12.20 10.15
CA LYS A 205 0.97 -10.76 10.45
C LYS A 205 -0.29 -10.01 9.98
N TYR A 206 -0.94 -10.43 8.89
CA TYR A 206 -1.94 -9.61 8.21
C TYR A 206 -3.32 -10.27 8.00
N ALA A 207 -3.47 -11.59 8.14
CA ALA A 207 -4.64 -12.37 7.72
C ALA A 207 -5.86 -12.35 8.64
N ASP A 208 -5.81 -11.71 9.80
CA ASP A 208 -6.97 -11.65 10.71
C ASP A 208 -7.26 -10.23 11.25
N GLY A 209 -6.55 -9.23 10.70
CA GLY A 209 -6.32 -7.98 11.43
C GLY A 209 -5.49 -8.28 12.67
N GLY A 210 -4.31 -7.67 12.82
CA GLY A 210 -3.66 -7.67 14.13
C GLY A 210 -4.65 -7.09 15.14
N THR A 211 -5.23 -7.95 15.99
CA THR A 211 -6.25 -7.62 17.00
C THR A 211 -7.32 -6.59 16.57
N GLU A 212 -8.44 -7.05 15.99
CA GLU A 212 -9.75 -6.44 16.27
C GLU A 212 -10.57 -7.42 17.09
N GLN A 213 -10.64 -7.21 18.41
CA GLN A 213 -11.66 -7.83 19.24
C GLN A 213 -13.02 -7.18 18.95
N LYS A 214 -14.08 -8.01 19.00
CA LYS A 214 -15.47 -7.57 18.94
C LYS A 214 -15.76 -6.52 20.01
N GLY A 215 -16.21 -5.35 19.57
CA GLY A 215 -16.70 -4.26 20.41
C GLY A 215 -16.42 -2.94 19.70
N GLY A 216 -17.45 -2.19 19.34
CA GLY A 216 -17.28 -1.05 18.43
C GLY A 216 -16.30 0.00 18.93
N THR A 217 -15.16 0.16 18.26
CA THR A 217 -14.43 1.44 18.09
C THR A 217 -13.26 1.23 17.11
N THR A 218 -13.17 2.07 16.07
CA THR A 218 -11.98 2.50 15.31
C THR A 218 -10.77 1.56 15.20
N VAL A 219 -10.43 1.14 13.96
CA VAL A 219 -9.11 0.63 13.57
C VAL A 219 -8.01 1.50 14.19
N ALA A 220 -7.19 0.94 15.07
CA ALA A 220 -6.13 1.68 15.74
C ALA A 220 -5.03 2.06 14.72
N VAL A 221 -4.79 3.36 14.54
CA VAL A 221 -3.65 3.88 13.77
C VAL A 221 -2.35 3.31 14.34
N ARG A 222 -1.41 2.84 13.50
CA ARG A 222 -0.09 2.37 13.98
C ARG A 222 0.99 3.44 13.86
N MET A 223 2.01 3.29 14.71
CA MET A 223 3.21 4.13 14.75
C MET A 223 4.45 3.23 14.70
N SER A 224 5.46 3.68 13.95
CA SER A 224 6.84 3.23 14.05
C SER A 224 7.47 3.96 15.23
N ASN A 225 7.73 3.23 16.31
CA ASN A 225 8.22 3.76 17.57
C ASN A 225 9.59 3.17 17.90
N CYS A 226 10.51 4.03 18.29
CA CYS A 226 11.82 3.62 18.77
C CYS A 226 12.17 4.33 20.07
N GLY A 227 12.15 3.64 21.20
CA GLY A 227 12.05 4.32 22.50
C GLY A 227 12.88 3.76 23.64
N HIS A 228 13.38 2.54 23.56
CA HIS A 228 14.17 1.92 24.63
C HIS A 228 14.98 0.75 24.07
N ASP A 229 16.01 0.33 24.78
CA ASP A 229 16.79 -0.86 24.47
C ASP A 229 16.07 -2.15 24.93
N GLU A 230 16.70 -3.30 24.68
CA GLU A 230 16.21 -4.66 24.98
C GLU A 230 15.93 -4.92 26.47
N ASN A 231 16.48 -4.07 27.35
CA ASN A 231 16.29 -4.13 28.79
C ASN A 231 15.31 -3.06 29.31
N GLY A 232 14.63 -2.35 28.40
CA GLY A 232 13.72 -1.25 28.74
C GLY A 232 14.44 -0.01 29.28
N ARG A 233 15.76 0.09 29.06
CA ARG A 233 16.56 1.26 29.43
C ARG A 233 16.71 2.17 28.23
N TYR A 234 17.23 3.36 28.46
CA TYR A 234 17.50 4.35 27.41
C TYR A 234 18.98 4.36 27.02
N ALA A 235 19.73 3.35 27.48
CA ALA A 235 21.18 3.28 27.39
C ALA A 235 21.68 1.87 27.76
N GLY A 236 22.60 1.35 26.93
CA GLY A 236 23.41 0.19 27.27
C GLY A 236 23.10 -1.12 26.53
N GLY A 237 22.44 -1.05 25.36
CA GLY A 237 22.28 -2.20 24.46
C GLY A 237 23.55 -2.53 23.65
N LYS A 238 23.57 -3.69 23.00
CA LYS A 238 24.66 -4.11 22.11
C LYS A 238 24.15 -4.16 20.67
N ALA A 239 24.66 -3.29 19.81
CA ALA A 239 24.31 -3.27 18.38
C ALA A 239 24.12 -4.67 17.78
N GLY A 240 22.89 -5.03 17.42
CA GLY A 240 22.56 -6.31 16.78
C GLY A 240 21.94 -7.38 17.70
N ASP A 241 21.50 -7.02 18.91
CA ASP A 241 20.89 -7.91 19.89
C ASP A 241 19.35 -7.73 20.06
N GLN A 242 18.69 -7.16 19.04
CA GLN A 242 17.30 -6.74 19.06
C GLN A 242 16.35 -7.86 19.50
N THR A 243 15.51 -7.54 20.47
CA THR A 243 14.45 -8.40 21.02
C THR A 243 13.07 -8.07 20.46
N GLY A 244 12.98 -7.06 19.58
CA GLY A 244 11.77 -6.69 18.84
C GLY A 244 10.95 -5.59 19.51
N THR A 245 11.55 -4.86 20.46
CA THR A 245 10.90 -3.73 21.16
C THR A 245 11.71 -2.44 21.08
N GLU A 246 12.89 -2.51 20.50
CA GLU A 246 13.83 -1.40 20.34
C GLU A 246 13.27 -0.43 19.30
N TRP A 247 13.09 -0.91 18.07
CA TRP A 247 12.35 -0.24 17.01
C TRP A 247 11.24 -1.16 16.50
N TYR A 248 9.99 -0.79 16.74
CA TYR A 248 8.85 -1.65 16.46
C TYR A 248 7.60 -0.87 16.04
N LEU A 249 6.64 -1.60 15.47
CA LEU A 249 5.32 -1.05 15.17
C LEU A 249 4.40 -1.26 16.36
N ARG A 250 3.75 -0.18 16.82
CA ARG A 250 2.76 -0.23 17.91
C ARG A 250 1.51 0.57 17.58
N SER A 251 0.44 0.34 18.33
CA SER A 251 -0.76 1.18 18.26
C SER A 251 -0.45 2.61 18.69
N TRP A 252 -1.12 3.55 18.03
CA TRP A 252 -1.03 4.97 18.33
C TRP A 252 -1.44 5.23 19.76
N TYR A 253 -0.66 6.08 20.44
CA TYR A 253 -0.90 6.46 21.82
C TYR A 253 -0.72 7.96 21.98
N ALA A 254 -1.52 8.54 22.90
CA ALA A 254 -1.26 9.86 23.42
C ALA A 254 -0.11 9.76 24.42
N TYR A 255 0.96 10.53 24.22
CA TYR A 255 2.17 10.39 25.04
C TYR A 255 1.88 10.68 26.53
N PRO A 256 2.26 9.80 27.49
CA PRO A 256 1.76 9.86 28.87
C PRO A 256 2.24 11.08 29.68
N THR A 257 3.47 11.53 29.49
CA THR A 257 4.08 12.63 30.26
C THR A 257 4.19 13.89 29.40
N GLY A 258 3.31 14.87 29.62
CA GLY A 258 3.30 16.15 28.89
C GLY A 258 2.66 16.11 27.48
N GLY A 259 2.30 14.94 26.96
CA GLY A 259 1.69 14.78 25.64
C GLY A 259 2.66 15.03 24.48
N TRP A 260 2.21 14.76 23.24
CA TRP A 260 2.90 15.26 22.05
C TRP A 260 2.84 16.79 22.04
N ASN A 261 3.92 17.48 21.70
CA ASN A 261 3.90 18.94 21.57
C ASN A 261 3.48 19.37 20.16
N TYR A 262 3.92 18.62 19.14
CA TYR A 262 3.69 18.92 17.73
C TYR A 262 3.45 17.65 16.90
N ILE A 263 2.57 17.76 15.90
CA ILE A 263 2.53 16.84 14.75
C ILE A 263 3.11 17.57 13.54
N LEU A 264 4.18 17.03 12.96
CA LEU A 264 4.82 17.58 11.76
C LEU A 264 4.33 16.77 10.57
N ARG A 265 3.47 17.41 9.77
CA ARG A 265 2.78 16.76 8.66
C ARG A 265 3.44 17.13 7.34
N TRP A 266 3.78 16.13 6.54
CA TRP A 266 4.21 16.35 5.16
C TRP A 266 3.12 17.07 4.37
N LYS A 267 3.51 18.13 3.65
CA LYS A 267 2.63 18.85 2.73
C LYS A 267 2.35 18.04 1.46
N ASP A 268 3.35 17.27 1.01
CA ASP A 268 3.24 16.33 -0.09
C ASP A 268 2.97 14.91 0.46
N GLU A 269 1.82 14.37 0.11
CA GLU A 269 1.37 13.04 0.57
C GLU A 269 2.25 11.90 0.04
N SER A 270 2.82 12.03 -1.16
CA SER A 270 3.71 11.01 -1.72
C SER A 270 5.05 10.94 -0.98
N LEU A 271 5.57 12.09 -0.53
CA LEU A 271 6.77 12.15 0.30
C LEU A 271 6.50 11.60 1.70
N GLY A 272 5.35 11.94 2.29
CA GLY A 272 4.92 11.39 3.59
C GLY A 272 4.69 9.87 3.55
N ASN A 273 4.11 9.35 2.48
CA ASN A 273 3.93 7.91 2.30
C ASN A 273 5.27 7.18 2.17
N LEU A 274 6.22 7.73 1.39
CA LEU A 274 7.56 7.16 1.30
C LEU A 274 8.29 7.22 2.65
N PHE A 275 8.17 8.33 3.37
CA PHE A 275 8.75 8.46 4.71
C PHE A 275 8.21 7.39 5.66
N ALA A 276 6.90 7.15 5.66
CA ALA A 276 6.28 6.09 6.43
C ALA A 276 6.72 4.68 5.99
N ASP A 277 6.90 4.44 4.69
CA ASP A 277 7.44 3.16 4.19
C ASP A 277 8.83 2.89 4.75
N LEU A 278 9.72 3.90 4.74
CA LEU A 278 11.07 3.76 5.29
C LEU A 278 11.05 3.53 6.80
N ALA A 279 10.15 4.19 7.54
CA ALA A 279 9.96 3.96 8.96
C ALA A 279 9.47 2.52 9.26
N ILE A 280 8.59 1.96 8.41
CA ILE A 280 8.18 0.55 8.50
C ILE A 280 9.35 -0.38 8.17
N GLU A 281 10.11 -0.10 7.12
CA GLU A 281 11.26 -0.92 6.74
C GLU A 281 12.26 -1.01 7.90
N ALA A 282 12.48 0.09 8.62
CA ALA A 282 13.40 0.14 9.74
C ALA A 282 12.85 -0.59 10.97
N ALA A 283 11.58 -0.35 11.34
CA ALA A 283 10.89 -1.03 12.43
C ALA A 283 10.74 -2.55 12.26
N LEU A 284 11.06 -3.09 11.08
CA LEU A 284 10.98 -4.51 10.75
C LEU A 284 12.34 -5.13 10.47
N ASN A 285 13.42 -4.37 10.67
CA ASN A 285 14.76 -4.86 10.46
C ASN A 285 15.45 -5.07 11.81
N ASP A 286 15.59 -6.35 12.17
CA ASP A 286 16.23 -6.82 13.41
C ASP A 286 17.74 -6.49 13.46
N MET A 287 18.31 -5.76 12.49
CA MET A 287 19.69 -5.27 12.52
C MET A 287 19.79 -3.81 13.01
N ILE A 288 18.67 -3.15 13.31
CA ILE A 288 18.61 -1.74 13.73
C ILE A 288 18.09 -1.66 15.17
N GLY A 289 18.97 -1.24 16.09
CA GLY A 289 18.72 -1.18 17.53
C GLY A 289 18.57 0.25 18.05
N TYR A 290 18.39 0.38 19.36
CA TYR A 290 18.20 1.68 20.02
C TYR A 290 19.32 2.00 20.99
N ASP A 291 19.93 3.18 20.83
CA ASP A 291 20.87 3.74 21.81
C ASP A 291 20.80 5.28 21.82
N GLN A 292 20.48 5.87 22.98
CA GLN A 292 20.53 7.33 23.15
C GLN A 292 21.95 7.87 23.33
N GLY A 293 22.95 7.02 23.60
CA GLY A 293 24.31 7.39 23.90
C GLY A 293 24.43 8.03 25.28
N THR A 294 24.97 7.30 26.26
CA THR A 294 25.38 7.86 27.57
C THR A 294 26.88 7.75 27.78
N ALA A 295 27.41 8.51 28.76
CA ALA A 295 28.83 8.67 29.02
C ALA A 295 29.55 7.32 29.21
N GLY A 296 30.25 6.86 28.16
CA GLY A 296 30.97 5.59 28.13
C GLY A 296 30.85 4.82 26.81
N ASN A 297 29.77 5.00 26.04
CA ASN A 297 29.62 4.43 24.69
C ASN A 297 28.80 5.36 23.76
N SER A 298 29.44 6.41 23.21
CA SER A 298 28.74 7.44 22.40
C SER A 298 28.94 7.30 20.88
N THR A 299 29.72 6.33 20.44
CA THR A 299 30.09 6.16 19.02
C THR A 299 29.07 5.35 18.22
N ASP A 300 28.24 4.54 18.87
CA ASP A 300 27.36 3.56 18.21
C ASP A 300 26.04 4.17 17.72
N ARG A 301 25.54 5.23 18.38
CA ARG A 301 24.34 6.02 17.99
C ARG A 301 24.30 6.48 16.53
N TYR A 302 25.47 6.67 15.90
CA TYR A 302 25.56 7.15 14.50
C TYR A 302 25.81 6.04 13.48
N THR A 303 25.89 4.79 13.92
CA THR A 303 26.15 3.65 13.03
C THR A 303 24.98 3.41 12.08
N PHE A 304 23.73 3.69 12.49
CA PHE A 304 22.56 3.62 11.58
C PHE A 304 22.71 4.55 10.37
N ARG A 305 23.14 5.80 10.60
CA ARG A 305 23.39 6.77 9.53
C ARG A 305 24.45 6.27 8.54
N GLN A 306 25.50 5.63 9.04
CA GLN A 306 26.56 5.05 8.20
C GLN A 306 26.03 3.90 7.36
N GLN A 307 25.26 2.98 7.95
CA GLN A 307 24.64 1.86 7.24
C GLN A 307 23.63 2.36 6.19
N MET A 308 22.80 3.34 6.52
CA MET A 308 21.84 3.95 5.59
C MET A 308 22.54 4.52 4.35
N LYS A 309 23.67 5.21 4.51
CA LYS A 309 24.49 5.66 3.37
C LYS A 309 25.01 4.48 2.55
N ALA A 310 25.54 3.44 3.20
CA ALA A 310 26.11 2.28 2.55
C ALA A 310 25.10 1.49 1.72
N VAL A 311 23.84 1.40 2.16
CA VAL A 311 22.80 0.61 1.49
C VAL A 311 21.93 1.41 0.52
N GLY A 312 22.28 2.67 0.24
CA GLY A 312 21.53 3.54 -0.66
C GLY A 312 20.19 4.00 -0.06
N TYR A 313 20.18 4.32 1.24
CA TYR A 313 19.08 4.93 1.98
C TYR A 313 17.79 4.10 2.04
N ARG A 314 17.92 2.77 2.12
CA ARG A 314 16.82 1.83 2.33
C ARG A 314 17.05 0.99 3.58
N PRO A 315 16.32 1.22 4.69
CA PRO A 315 16.54 0.50 5.94
C PRO A 315 16.44 -1.03 5.80
N SER A 316 15.55 -1.52 4.92
CA SER A 316 15.37 -2.96 4.65
C SER A 316 16.61 -3.67 4.08
N LYS A 317 17.62 -2.93 3.62
CA LYS A 317 18.86 -3.47 3.08
C LYS A 317 20.01 -3.51 4.08
N ILE A 318 19.81 -2.95 5.29
CA ILE A 318 20.83 -2.98 6.34
C ILE A 318 20.99 -4.44 6.80
N ALA A 319 22.21 -4.96 6.65
CA ALA A 319 22.57 -6.32 7.02
C ALA A 319 23.69 -6.38 8.07
N LYS A 320 24.13 -5.21 8.55
CA LYS A 320 25.11 -5.08 9.63
C LYS A 320 24.43 -4.44 10.83
N PRO A 321 24.72 -4.91 12.05
CA PRO A 321 24.18 -4.30 13.25
C PRO A 321 24.47 -2.80 13.31
N CYS A 322 23.48 -2.03 13.73
CA CYS A 322 23.61 -0.61 13.94
C CYS A 322 22.59 -0.10 14.96
N GLU A 323 22.84 1.07 15.50
CA GLU A 323 22.02 1.72 16.50
C GLU A 323 21.79 3.18 16.15
N CYS A 324 20.69 3.70 16.70
CA CYS A 324 20.27 5.08 16.63
C CYS A 324 19.29 5.38 17.77
N ASP A 325 18.95 6.65 17.94
CA ASP A 325 17.84 7.04 18.79
C ASP A 325 16.66 7.57 17.97
N CYS A 326 15.54 7.83 18.64
CA CYS A 326 14.30 8.29 18.02
C CYS A 326 14.49 9.51 17.09
N SER A 327 15.36 10.45 17.49
CA SER A 327 15.61 11.67 16.73
C SER A 327 16.51 11.41 15.53
N GLU A 328 17.61 10.70 15.72
CA GLU A 328 18.56 10.35 14.66
C GLU A 328 17.87 9.55 13.57
N GLU A 329 16.99 8.62 13.93
CA GLU A 329 16.15 7.88 12.99
C GLU A 329 15.28 8.79 12.14
N THR A 330 14.46 9.62 12.79
CA THR A 330 13.54 10.53 12.11
C THR A 330 14.31 11.45 11.16
N ILE A 331 15.47 11.96 11.60
CA ILE A 331 16.35 12.82 10.79
C ILE A 331 16.91 12.07 9.59
N VAL A 332 17.50 10.88 9.80
CA VAL A 332 18.09 10.07 8.72
C VAL A 332 17.03 9.61 7.72
N LEU A 333 15.81 9.32 8.17
CA LEU A 333 14.69 8.98 7.30
C LEU A 333 14.21 10.19 6.47
N ILE A 334 14.20 11.41 7.01
CA ILE A 334 13.93 12.63 6.22
C ILE A 334 15.01 12.80 5.14
N GLN A 335 16.28 12.63 5.51
CA GLN A 335 17.40 12.69 4.57
C GLN A 335 17.29 11.60 3.50
N ALA A 336 16.88 10.38 3.87
CA ALA A 336 16.65 9.27 2.96
C ALA A 336 15.58 9.59 1.90
N VAL A 337 14.46 10.22 2.29
CA VAL A 337 13.47 10.74 1.34
C VAL A 337 14.13 11.72 0.37
N GLY A 338 14.96 12.64 0.89
CA GLY A 338 15.74 13.59 0.08
C GLY A 338 16.66 12.91 -0.93
N HIS A 339 17.41 11.89 -0.52
CA HIS A 339 18.32 11.16 -1.41
C HIS A 339 17.55 10.34 -2.46
N LEU A 340 16.49 9.63 -2.06
CA LEU A 340 15.68 8.82 -2.96
C LEU A 340 14.87 9.63 -3.98
N LYS A 341 14.57 10.90 -3.67
CA LYS A 341 13.82 11.81 -4.56
C LYS A 341 14.68 12.88 -5.22
N GLY A 342 15.98 12.95 -4.92
CA GLY A 342 16.87 13.99 -5.43
C GLY A 342 16.56 15.40 -4.90
N ILE A 343 15.97 15.52 -3.72
CA ILE A 343 15.58 16.79 -3.09
C ILE A 343 16.68 17.23 -2.12
N LYS A 344 17.54 18.15 -2.55
CA LYS A 344 18.73 18.60 -1.81
C LYS A 344 18.36 19.19 -0.43
N GLU A 345 17.29 19.96 -0.33
CA GLU A 345 16.89 20.60 0.92
C GLU A 345 16.48 19.62 2.03
N LEU A 346 16.02 18.41 1.67
CA LEU A 346 15.72 17.34 2.61
C LEU A 346 16.98 16.54 2.98
N GLN A 347 17.92 16.36 2.03
CA GLN A 347 19.23 15.75 2.29
C GLN A 347 20.03 16.55 3.33
N GLU A 348 19.84 17.87 3.35
CA GLU A 348 20.48 18.80 4.27
C GLU A 348 19.70 19.05 5.58
N CYS A 349 18.77 18.15 5.95
CA CYS A 349 18.12 18.23 7.26
C CYS A 349 19.17 18.21 8.38
N ASN A 350 19.24 19.30 9.15
CA ASN A 350 20.33 19.60 10.08
C ASN A 350 19.91 19.62 11.56
N ALA A 351 18.69 19.15 11.88
CA ALA A 351 18.33 18.84 13.25
C ALA A 351 19.27 17.75 13.80
N THR A 352 19.48 17.73 15.12
CA THR A 352 20.46 16.82 15.75
C THR A 352 19.89 16.04 16.93
N TYR A 353 18.83 16.52 17.60
CA TYR A 353 18.14 15.81 18.68
C TYR A 353 16.72 16.37 18.87
N THR A 354 15.87 15.67 19.64
CA THR A 354 14.44 16.05 19.84
C THR A 354 14.22 17.50 20.31
N GLY A 355 15.19 18.11 21.02
CA GLY A 355 15.07 19.48 21.52
C GLY A 355 15.24 20.57 20.47
N ASN A 356 15.96 20.31 19.36
CA ASN A 356 16.21 21.31 18.30
C ASN A 356 15.50 21.00 16.96
N MET A 357 14.75 19.90 16.87
CA MET A 357 14.05 19.54 15.62
C MET A 357 13.11 20.66 15.14
N MET A 358 12.50 21.41 16.06
CA MET A 358 11.62 22.52 15.71
C MET A 358 12.36 23.68 15.03
N ASP A 359 13.66 23.87 15.24
CA ASP A 359 14.44 24.89 14.52
C ASP A 359 14.49 24.56 13.03
N TYR A 360 14.70 23.29 12.69
CA TYR A 360 14.62 22.82 11.31
C TYR A 360 13.20 22.96 10.75
N PHE A 361 12.17 22.49 11.45
CA PHE A 361 10.79 22.55 10.94
C PHE A 361 10.27 23.98 10.80
N ASN A 362 10.75 24.93 11.60
CA ASN A 362 10.42 26.34 11.50
C ASN A 362 11.29 27.12 10.51
N SER A 363 12.41 26.55 10.06
CA SER A 363 13.25 27.14 9.00
C SER A 363 12.51 27.24 7.67
N ALA A 364 13.03 28.05 6.75
CA ALA A 364 12.49 28.15 5.39
C ALA A 364 12.44 26.79 4.67
N LYS A 365 13.45 25.93 4.89
CA LYS A 365 13.51 24.58 4.31
C LYS A 365 12.43 23.68 4.92
N GLY A 366 12.30 23.65 6.25
CA GLY A 366 11.28 22.85 6.94
C GLY A 366 9.86 23.27 6.55
N LYS A 367 9.56 24.57 6.60
CA LYS A 367 8.24 25.12 6.22
C LYS A 367 7.86 24.85 4.76
N LYS A 368 8.82 24.59 3.87
CA LYS A 368 8.54 24.20 2.47
C LYS A 368 7.86 22.83 2.38
N TYR A 369 8.26 21.88 3.23
CA TYR A 369 7.82 20.48 3.14
C TYR A 369 6.86 20.05 4.26
N PHE A 370 6.83 20.75 5.39
CA PHE A 370 6.07 20.36 6.57
C PHE A 370 5.10 21.45 7.03
N THR A 371 3.98 21.01 7.57
CA THR A 371 3.02 21.80 8.33
C THR A 371 3.10 21.37 9.79
N VAL A 372 3.30 22.34 10.69
CA VAL A 372 3.29 22.12 12.13
C VAL A 372 1.84 22.16 12.62
N LEU A 373 1.38 21.10 13.26
CA LEU A 373 0.02 20.95 13.79
C LEU A 373 0.06 20.73 15.31
N GLN A 374 -0.97 21.23 16.01
CA GLN A 374 -1.12 21.12 17.46
C GLN A 374 -2.59 20.90 17.86
N GLY A 375 -2.90 20.94 19.15
CA GLY A 375 -4.28 20.84 19.64
C GLY A 375 -4.85 19.44 19.45
N ARG A 376 -6.02 19.33 18.80
CA ARG A 376 -6.74 18.05 18.66
C ARG A 376 -5.93 16.95 17.95
N TYR A 377 -5.04 17.32 17.03
CA TYR A 377 -4.18 16.37 16.31
C TYR A 377 -3.21 15.61 17.23
N LEU A 378 -2.91 16.15 18.42
CA LEU A 378 -2.01 15.53 19.40
C LEU A 378 -2.69 14.40 20.20
N LYS A 379 -4.02 14.34 20.18
CA LYS A 379 -4.85 13.50 21.07
C LYS A 379 -5.81 12.57 20.32
N ASP A 380 -6.09 12.86 19.05
CA ASP A 380 -7.07 12.14 18.24
C ASP A 380 -6.40 11.44 17.05
N SER A 381 -6.16 10.14 17.21
CA SER A 381 -5.55 9.30 16.18
C SER A 381 -6.39 9.22 14.90
N SER A 382 -7.71 9.48 14.95
CA SER A 382 -8.53 9.51 13.75
C SER A 382 -8.12 10.60 12.76
N LEU A 383 -7.41 11.63 13.23
CA LEU A 383 -6.92 12.74 12.42
C LEU A 383 -5.48 12.55 11.94
N ALA A 384 -4.79 11.50 12.40
CA ALA A 384 -3.39 11.22 12.07
C ALA A 384 -3.27 10.83 10.60
N LYS A 385 -2.24 11.31 9.91
CA LYS A 385 -1.93 10.92 8.53
C LYS A 385 -0.67 10.07 8.48
N ARG A 386 -0.63 9.16 7.52
CA ARG A 386 0.56 8.38 7.20
C ARG A 386 1.72 9.32 6.88
N GLY A 387 2.83 9.11 7.58
CA GLY A 387 4.03 9.92 7.49
C GLY A 387 4.09 11.08 8.49
N ASP A 388 3.03 11.33 9.27
CA ASP A 388 3.09 12.33 10.34
C ASP A 388 4.21 11.99 11.34
N ILE A 389 4.98 13.00 11.71
CA ILE A 389 5.99 12.90 12.76
C ILE A 389 5.36 13.44 14.04
N ASN A 390 5.30 12.64 15.09
CA ASN A 390 4.77 13.05 16.39
C ASN A 390 5.95 13.40 17.28
N LEU A 391 6.05 14.65 17.71
CA LEU A 391 7.21 15.18 18.41
C LEU A 391 6.83 15.67 19.81
N ASN A 392 7.51 15.13 20.81
CA ASN A 392 7.61 15.67 22.16
C ASN A 392 9.03 16.23 22.33
N THR A 393 9.16 17.55 22.24
CA THR A 393 10.45 18.25 22.21
C THR A 393 11.24 17.98 23.47
N GLY A 394 12.51 17.61 23.30
CA GLY A 394 13.41 17.26 24.41
C GLY A 394 13.16 15.87 25.02
N HIS A 395 12.18 15.10 24.52
CA HIS A 395 11.81 13.82 25.09
C HIS A 395 11.75 12.67 24.08
N HIS A 396 10.87 12.75 23.07
CA HIS A 396 10.63 11.62 22.17
C HIS A 396 10.08 12.06 20.81
N VAL A 397 10.35 11.27 19.78
CA VAL A 397 9.74 11.45 18.46
C VAL A 397 9.43 10.09 17.84
N ASN A 398 8.33 10.00 17.09
CA ASN A 398 8.02 8.77 16.36
C ASN A 398 7.24 9.08 15.06
N VAL A 399 6.98 8.05 14.26
CA VAL A 399 6.37 8.20 12.94
C VAL A 399 5.03 7.47 12.89
N THR A 400 3.96 8.18 12.55
CA THR A 400 2.67 7.58 12.23
C THR A 400 2.77 6.87 10.88
N VAL A 401 2.45 5.57 10.85
CA VAL A 401 2.54 4.77 9.62
C VAL A 401 1.19 4.48 8.98
N ASP A 402 0.06 4.75 9.64
CA ASP A 402 -1.27 4.59 9.03
C ASP A 402 -2.07 5.89 9.01
N ASN A 403 -3.12 5.96 8.20
CA ASN A 403 -4.09 7.04 8.26
C ASN A 403 -5.15 6.74 9.33
N GLY A 404 -5.56 7.78 10.05
CA GLY A 404 -6.71 7.78 10.94
C GLY A 404 -8.03 7.83 10.18
N SER A 405 -9.09 7.35 10.84
CA SER A 405 -10.43 7.18 10.27
C SER A 405 -11.14 8.47 9.83
N ASN A 406 -10.70 9.65 10.27
CA ASN A 406 -11.29 10.96 9.98
C ASN A 406 -10.42 11.86 9.09
N THR A 407 -9.40 11.31 8.43
CA THR A 407 -8.53 12.05 7.51
C THR A 407 -9.24 12.43 6.20
N GLY A 408 -10.19 13.35 6.32
CA GLY A 408 -11.03 13.90 5.25
C GLY A 408 -12.01 15.00 5.70
N LYS A 409 -12.21 15.22 7.01
CA LYS A 409 -13.07 16.30 7.53
C LYS A 409 -12.30 17.34 8.32
N GLY A 410 -11.78 18.33 7.59
CA GLY A 410 -11.36 19.61 8.15
C GLY A 410 -12.57 20.46 8.55
N SER A 411 -12.51 21.01 9.75
CA SER A 411 -13.48 21.85 10.45
C SER A 411 -14.19 22.95 9.63
N THR A 412 -15.54 23.01 9.71
CA THR A 412 -16.35 24.23 9.89
C THR A 412 -17.76 23.89 10.42
N THR A 413 -18.05 24.37 11.64
CA THR A 413 -19.33 24.78 12.24
C THR A 413 -20.59 23.90 12.25
N ASN A 414 -21.13 23.76 13.48
CA ASN A 414 -22.44 23.26 13.93
C ASN A 414 -23.60 23.37 12.93
N THR A 415 -24.33 22.28 12.69
CA THR A 415 -25.80 22.23 12.79
C THR A 415 -26.26 20.79 12.99
N THR A 416 -27.08 20.58 14.01
CA THR A 416 -27.88 19.39 14.31
C THR A 416 -28.81 19.03 13.15
N THR A 417 -28.81 17.78 12.66
CA THR A 417 -30.03 17.09 12.20
C THR A 417 -29.77 15.62 11.85
N THR A 418 -30.45 14.76 12.62
CA THR A 418 -31.16 13.52 12.24
C THR A 418 -30.58 12.56 11.20
N THR A 419 -30.33 11.36 11.70
CA THR A 419 -30.28 10.05 11.04
C THR A 419 -31.27 9.85 9.91
N THR A 420 -30.77 9.44 8.74
CA THR A 420 -31.44 8.42 7.89
C THR A 420 -30.41 7.73 6.99
N GLY A 421 -30.47 6.39 6.98
CA GLY A 421 -29.51 5.53 6.29
C GLY A 421 -29.58 5.62 4.76
N GLY A 422 -28.44 5.40 4.12
CA GLY A 422 -28.32 5.33 2.66
C GLY A 422 -26.91 5.00 2.21
N SER A 423 -26.67 3.70 1.93
CA SER A 423 -25.64 3.08 1.09
C SER A 423 -24.49 3.97 0.61
N GLY A 424 -23.30 3.87 1.24
CA GLY A 424 -22.11 4.67 0.95
C GLY A 424 -21.06 3.94 0.12
N TYR A 425 -20.67 4.53 -1.02
CA TYR A 425 -19.56 4.09 -1.87
C TYR A 425 -18.18 4.46 -1.28
N MET A 426 -17.14 3.71 -1.66
CA MET A 426 -15.74 3.75 -1.16
C MET A 426 -14.91 5.02 -1.44
N PHE A 427 -15.53 6.16 -1.77
CA PHE A 427 -14.87 7.48 -1.82
C PHE A 427 -15.89 8.60 -1.56
N SER A 428 -15.58 9.50 -0.62
CA SER A 428 -16.45 10.64 -0.30
C SER A 428 -16.08 11.82 -1.19
N VAL A 429 -16.98 12.20 -2.10
CA VAL A 429 -16.92 13.44 -2.86
C VAL A 429 -17.77 14.50 -2.17
N GLY A 430 -17.23 15.71 -1.97
CA GLY A 430 -17.94 16.83 -1.36
C GLY A 430 -19.01 17.45 -2.27
N ASN A 431 -19.96 18.17 -1.66
CA ASN A 431 -20.95 18.95 -2.41
C ASN A 431 -20.25 20.12 -3.13
N VAL A 432 -20.41 20.24 -4.44
CA VAL A 432 -19.79 21.30 -5.25
C VAL A 432 -20.84 22.29 -5.73
N GLN A 433 -20.68 23.56 -5.38
CA GLN A 433 -21.58 24.67 -5.74
C GLN A 433 -20.79 25.94 -6.10
N ASN A 434 -21.47 27.02 -6.50
CA ASN A 434 -20.79 28.28 -6.85
C ASN A 434 -19.86 28.75 -5.71
N GLY A 435 -18.61 29.06 -6.03
CA GLY A 435 -17.58 29.44 -5.06
C GLY A 435 -16.83 28.29 -4.39
N SER A 436 -17.26 27.02 -4.54
CA SER A 436 -16.49 25.86 -4.06
C SER A 436 -15.11 25.79 -4.74
N LYS A 437 -14.09 25.37 -4.00
CA LYS A 437 -12.73 25.18 -4.53
C LYS A 437 -12.12 23.84 -4.09
N GLY A 438 -11.26 23.24 -4.91
CA GLY A 438 -10.48 22.05 -4.55
C GLY A 438 -10.67 20.84 -5.46
N ASN A 439 -10.21 19.67 -5.00
CA ASN A 439 -10.08 18.48 -5.85
C ASN A 439 -11.43 17.89 -6.28
N ASP A 440 -12.49 18.04 -5.48
CA ASP A 440 -13.84 17.62 -5.85
C ASP A 440 -14.39 18.47 -7.00
N VAL A 441 -14.06 19.76 -7.02
CA VAL A 441 -14.39 20.66 -8.14
C VAL A 441 -13.59 20.28 -9.38
N LYS A 442 -12.29 19.95 -9.25
CA LYS A 442 -11.46 19.47 -10.37
C LYS A 442 -11.99 18.15 -10.92
N LEU A 443 -12.40 17.24 -10.04
CA LEU A 443 -13.01 15.98 -10.40
C LEU A 443 -14.34 16.22 -11.14
N LEU A 444 -15.20 17.09 -10.62
CA LEU A 444 -16.47 17.42 -11.24
C LEU A 444 -16.30 18.13 -12.59
N GLN A 445 -15.41 19.12 -12.69
CA GLN A 445 -15.07 19.80 -13.95
C GLN A 445 -14.53 18.81 -14.99
N ARG A 446 -13.66 17.87 -14.57
CA ARG A 446 -13.17 16.79 -15.44
C ARG A 446 -14.31 15.90 -15.92
N LEU A 447 -15.21 15.51 -15.03
CA LEU A 447 -16.34 14.65 -15.37
C LEU A 447 -17.35 15.38 -16.27
N LEU A 448 -17.77 16.61 -15.95
CA LEU A 448 -18.67 17.42 -16.78
C LEU A 448 -18.09 17.65 -18.18
N LYS A 449 -16.81 18.05 -18.27
CA LYS A 449 -16.09 18.22 -19.55
C LYS A 449 -16.00 16.92 -20.34
N SER A 450 -15.60 15.82 -19.68
CA SER A 450 -15.51 14.50 -20.31
C SER A 450 -16.88 14.00 -20.80
N ASN A 451 -17.95 14.44 -20.13
CA ASN A 451 -19.33 14.15 -20.49
C ASN A 451 -19.91 15.11 -21.53
N GLY A 452 -19.10 16.02 -22.10
CA GLY A 452 -19.47 16.92 -23.18
C GLY A 452 -20.20 18.19 -22.75
N PHE A 453 -20.29 18.45 -21.44
CA PHE A 453 -20.91 19.67 -20.92
C PHE A 453 -19.91 20.82 -20.95
N LYS A 454 -20.40 21.97 -21.41
CA LYS A 454 -19.61 23.17 -21.67
C LYS A 454 -20.01 24.32 -20.75
N GLY A 455 -19.11 25.27 -20.58
CA GLY A 455 -19.39 26.51 -19.88
C GLY A 455 -20.43 27.36 -20.61
N LYS A 456 -20.90 28.40 -19.94
CA LYS A 456 -21.90 29.34 -20.49
C LYS A 456 -21.39 30.05 -21.75
N ASP A 457 -20.08 30.23 -21.84
CA ASP A 457 -19.35 30.77 -22.98
C ASP A 457 -19.25 29.81 -24.19
N GLY A 458 -19.86 28.62 -24.11
CA GLY A 458 -19.81 27.62 -25.19
C GLY A 458 -18.45 26.91 -25.32
N LYS A 459 -17.51 27.15 -24.39
CA LYS A 459 -16.19 26.54 -24.37
C LYS A 459 -16.14 25.39 -23.37
N ASN A 460 -15.12 24.53 -23.51
CA ASN A 460 -14.90 23.46 -22.55
C ASN A 460 -14.52 24.02 -21.18
N LEU A 461 -15.00 23.38 -20.10
CA LEU A 461 -14.64 23.79 -18.75
C LEU A 461 -13.11 23.76 -18.53
N THR A 462 -12.61 24.80 -17.88
CA THR A 462 -11.26 24.83 -17.31
C THR A 462 -11.24 23.98 -16.04
N ILE A 463 -10.18 23.20 -15.83
CA ILE A 463 -10.03 22.34 -14.64
C ILE A 463 -9.09 23.06 -13.66
N ASP A 464 -9.53 24.22 -13.22
CA ASP A 464 -8.83 25.07 -12.24
C ASP A 464 -9.13 24.63 -10.80
N GLY A 465 -10.22 23.87 -10.61
CA GLY A 465 -10.71 23.50 -9.29
C GLY A 465 -11.47 24.62 -8.62
N GLU A 466 -11.95 25.61 -9.37
CA GLU A 466 -12.83 26.67 -8.89
C GLU A 466 -14.21 26.58 -9.54
N CYS A 467 -15.25 26.45 -8.72
CA CYS A 467 -16.61 26.31 -9.20
C CYS A 467 -17.18 27.71 -9.45
N GLY A 468 -16.78 28.33 -10.55
CA GLY A 468 -17.31 29.62 -11.00
C GLY A 468 -18.52 29.47 -11.94
N THR A 469 -18.96 30.60 -12.50
CA THR A 469 -20.18 30.73 -13.33
C THR A 469 -20.27 29.72 -14.47
N ASN A 470 -19.14 29.41 -15.12
CA ASN A 470 -19.07 28.42 -16.20
C ASN A 470 -19.27 26.98 -15.71
N THR A 471 -18.67 26.60 -14.57
CA THR A 471 -18.83 25.27 -13.96
C THR A 471 -20.26 25.05 -13.50
N VAL A 472 -20.87 26.06 -12.84
CA VAL A 472 -22.26 26.00 -12.37
C VAL A 472 -23.25 25.88 -13.54
N TYR A 473 -23.03 26.62 -14.63
CA TYR A 473 -23.84 26.46 -15.84
C TYR A 473 -23.79 25.02 -16.36
N ALA A 474 -22.60 24.43 -16.46
CA ALA A 474 -22.44 23.05 -16.90
C ALA A 474 -23.07 22.02 -15.94
N ILE A 475 -23.08 22.28 -14.62
CA ILE A 475 -23.80 21.44 -13.64
C ILE A 475 -25.30 21.49 -13.93
N LYS A 476 -25.88 22.69 -14.10
CA LYS A 476 -27.30 22.84 -14.39
C LYS A 476 -27.69 22.14 -15.69
N THR A 477 -26.90 22.31 -16.75
CA THR A 477 -27.14 21.61 -18.03
C THR A 477 -27.02 20.09 -17.89
N TYR A 478 -26.10 19.59 -17.07
CA TYR A 478 -25.98 18.17 -16.72
C TYR A 478 -27.23 17.65 -16.01
N GLN A 479 -27.69 18.37 -15.00
CA GLN A 479 -28.88 18.02 -14.22
C GLN A 479 -30.13 17.98 -15.10
N THR A 480 -30.36 19.00 -15.93
CA THR A 480 -31.49 19.03 -16.88
C THR A 480 -31.45 17.82 -17.81
N LYS A 481 -30.28 17.50 -18.39
CA LYS A 481 -30.13 16.37 -19.32
C LYS A 481 -30.31 15.00 -18.65
N LYS A 482 -30.14 14.91 -17.34
CA LYS A 482 -30.26 13.67 -16.56
C LYS A 482 -31.56 13.58 -15.74
N GLY A 483 -32.48 14.53 -15.89
CA GLY A 483 -33.75 14.55 -15.16
C GLY A 483 -33.58 14.75 -13.65
N LEU A 484 -32.50 15.41 -13.23
CA LEU A 484 -32.22 15.73 -11.82
C LEU A 484 -32.72 17.14 -11.48
N SER A 485 -32.87 17.45 -10.19
CA SER A 485 -33.13 18.82 -9.71
C SER A 485 -32.07 19.78 -10.25
N VAL A 486 -32.47 20.87 -10.88
CA VAL A 486 -31.59 21.82 -11.59
C VAL A 486 -31.19 22.99 -10.68
N ASP A 487 -30.56 22.67 -9.56
CA ASP A 487 -30.13 23.65 -8.56
C ASP A 487 -28.73 24.23 -8.85
N GLY A 488 -27.94 23.59 -9.71
CA GLY A 488 -26.56 23.97 -10.01
C GLY A 488 -25.55 23.52 -8.95
N CYS A 489 -25.94 22.59 -8.09
CA CYS A 489 -25.12 21.98 -7.05
C CYS A 489 -24.90 20.49 -7.35
N ALA A 490 -23.65 20.04 -7.39
CA ALA A 490 -23.34 18.63 -7.48
C ALA A 490 -23.36 17.97 -6.09
N GLY A 491 -24.55 17.59 -5.64
CA GLY A 491 -24.78 16.80 -4.44
C GLY A 491 -24.78 15.29 -4.70
N PRO A 492 -25.10 14.45 -3.68
CA PRO A 492 -25.01 12.99 -3.77
C PRO A 492 -25.73 12.38 -4.98
N ALA A 493 -26.89 12.90 -5.37
CA ALA A 493 -27.63 12.43 -6.54
C ALA A 493 -26.89 12.75 -7.86
N THR A 494 -26.36 13.97 -8.00
CA THR A 494 -25.56 14.39 -9.15
C THR A 494 -24.26 13.59 -9.23
N TRP A 495 -23.58 13.38 -8.10
CA TRP A 495 -22.36 12.59 -8.00
C TRP A 495 -22.59 11.12 -8.33
N LYS A 496 -23.63 10.50 -7.75
CA LYS A 496 -24.05 9.16 -8.09
C LYS A 496 -24.32 9.03 -9.59
N SER A 497 -25.08 9.96 -10.16
CA SER A 497 -25.41 9.96 -11.60
C SER A 497 -24.18 10.11 -12.49
N ILE A 498 -23.22 10.97 -12.13
CA ILE A 498 -22.06 11.27 -12.97
C ILE A 498 -20.90 10.27 -12.79
N LEU A 499 -20.84 9.58 -11.65
CA LEU A 499 -19.81 8.57 -11.32
C LEU A 499 -20.24 7.14 -11.65
N LEU A 500 -21.53 6.82 -11.51
CA LEU A 500 -22.08 5.47 -11.75
C LEU A 500 -22.73 5.34 -13.13
N ARG A 501 -22.17 6.05 -14.11
CA ARG A 501 -22.74 6.17 -15.45
C ARG A 501 -23.30 4.88 -16.03
#